data_AF-A0A522Z4J2-F1
#
_entry.id   AF-A0A522Z4J2-F1
#
_cell.length_a   1.000
_cell.length_b   1.000
_cell.length_c   1.000
_cell.angle_alpha   90.00
_cell.angle_beta   90.00
_cell.angle_gamma   90.00
#
_symmetry.space_group_name_H-M   'P 1'
#
loop_
_entity.id
_entity.type
_entity.pdbx_description
1 polymer ?
#
loop_
_entity_poly.entity_id
_entity_poly.type
_entity_poly.pdbx_seq_one_letter_code
_entity_poly.pdbx_strand_id
1 'polypeptide(L)'
;TLWTAKGTKQIRDAAESMKFSFKDTNMIHIHANMLESIGDTIKMAYSDDQTGIVIPENHILMQAMLFQKPYSEASKHTESLFHMSEKKKALEEFFAKK
;
A
#
# COMPACT_ATOMS: atom_id res chain seq x y z
N THR A 1 4.99 -6.01 4.57
CA THR A 1 6.18 -5.22 4.97
C THR A 1 7.31 -5.49 3.99
N LEU A 2 8.21 -4.54 3.75
CA LEU A 2 9.29 -4.66 2.75
C LEU A 2 10.65 -4.77 3.46
N TRP A 3 11.47 -5.76 3.12
CA TRP A 3 12.75 -6.01 3.81
C TRP A 3 13.96 -5.48 3.08
N THR A 4 13.95 -5.56 1.75
CA THR A 4 15.13 -5.24 0.93
C THR A 4 15.02 -3.93 0.17
N ALA A 5 13.89 -3.22 0.28
CA ALA A 5 13.68 -1.91 -0.31
C ALA A 5 14.55 -0.85 0.38
N LYS A 6 15.52 -0.29 -0.35
CA LYS A 6 16.48 0.72 0.16
C LYS A 6 15.99 2.16 0.08
N GLY A 7 14.86 2.41 -0.60
CA GLY A 7 14.30 3.75 -0.74
C GLY A 7 13.08 3.78 -1.66
N THR A 8 12.41 4.93 -1.70
CA THR A 8 11.15 5.14 -2.43
C THR A 8 11.29 4.90 -3.94
N LYS A 9 12.44 5.23 -4.54
CA LYS A 9 12.71 4.96 -5.96
C LYS A 9 12.57 3.48 -6.30
N GLN A 10 13.15 2.58 -5.51
CA GLN A 10 13.08 1.14 -5.79
C GLN A 10 11.65 0.61 -5.73
N ILE A 11 10.84 1.15 -4.82
CA ILE A 11 9.43 0.78 -4.71
C ILE A 11 8.66 1.23 -5.95
N ARG A 12 8.91 2.46 -6.45
CA ARG A 12 8.30 2.96 -7.69
C ARG A 12 8.74 2.17 -8.92
N ASP A 13 10.04 1.84 -9.02
CA ASP A 13 10.59 1.03 -10.11
C ASP A 13 9.98 -0.38 -10.10
N ALA A 14 9.78 -0.97 -8.90
CA ALA A 14 9.11 -2.25 -8.75
C ALA A 14 7.64 -2.18 -9.20
N ALA A 15 6.89 -1.17 -8.75
CA ALA A 15 5.50 -0.95 -9.16
C ALA A 15 5.36 -0.78 -10.69
N GLU A 16 6.30 -0.07 -11.33
CA GLU A 16 6.37 0.04 -12.78
C GLU A 16 6.65 -1.32 -13.45
N SER A 17 7.60 -2.09 -12.93
CA SER A 17 7.92 -3.42 -13.46
C SER A 17 6.76 -4.42 -13.36
N MET A 18 5.94 -4.28 -12.31
CA MET A 18 4.71 -5.04 -12.07
C MET A 18 3.49 -4.48 -12.84
N LYS A 19 3.69 -3.42 -13.64
CA LYS A 19 2.66 -2.75 -14.45
C LYS A 19 1.48 -2.22 -13.64
N PHE A 20 1.74 -1.74 -12.43
CA PHE A 20 0.69 -1.06 -11.66
C PHE A 20 0.25 0.21 -12.39
N SER A 21 -1.06 0.45 -12.41
CA SER A 21 -1.64 1.66 -13.02
C SER A 21 -1.01 2.90 -12.40
N PHE A 22 -0.52 3.81 -13.26
CA PHE A 22 0.16 5.06 -12.88
C PHE A 22 1.37 4.89 -11.96
N LYS A 23 1.92 3.66 -11.82
CA LYS A 23 2.96 3.28 -10.86
C LYS A 23 2.53 3.46 -9.40
N ASP A 24 1.23 3.56 -9.15
CA ASP A 24 0.67 3.75 -7.81
C ASP A 24 0.58 2.40 -7.08
N THR A 25 1.17 2.36 -5.89
CA THR A 25 1.02 1.24 -4.97
C THR A 25 -0.23 1.41 -4.11
N ASN A 26 -0.72 2.65 -3.98
CA ASN A 26 -1.89 3.02 -3.18
C ASN A 26 -1.77 2.67 -1.68
N MET A 27 -0.56 2.44 -1.15
CA MET A 27 -0.38 1.95 0.21
C MET A 27 0.83 2.56 0.92
N ILE A 28 0.88 2.41 2.24
CA ILE A 28 2.10 2.62 3.01
C ILE A 28 3.06 1.44 2.86
N HIS A 29 4.36 1.74 2.84
CA HIS A 29 5.43 0.76 2.77
C HIS A 29 6.22 0.79 4.07
N ILE A 30 6.06 -0.23 4.90
CA ILE A 30 6.84 -0.38 6.14
C ILE A 30 8.18 -1.02 5.80
N HIS A 31 9.27 -0.32 6.09
CA HIS A 31 10.65 -0.79 5.89
C HIS A 31 11.07 -1.65 7.09
N ALA A 32 10.87 -2.97 6.98
CA ALA A 32 11.02 -3.92 8.07
C ALA A 32 12.46 -4.08 8.57
N ASN A 33 13.45 -3.78 7.74
CA ASN A 33 14.87 -3.74 8.14
C ASN A 33 15.20 -2.59 9.11
N MET A 34 14.30 -1.62 9.26
CA MET A 34 14.43 -0.47 10.17
C MET A 34 13.40 -0.53 11.32
N LEU A 35 12.75 -1.68 11.52
CA LEU A 35 11.84 -1.88 12.64
C LEU A 35 12.64 -2.24 13.89
N GLU A 36 12.55 -1.41 14.93
CA GLU A 36 13.20 -1.65 16.23
C GLU A 36 12.17 -1.59 17.35
N SER A 37 12.32 -2.48 18.34
CA SER A 37 11.56 -2.43 19.58
C SER A 37 12.52 -2.14 20.74
N ILE A 38 12.21 -1.12 21.55
CA ILE A 38 13.01 -0.71 22.70
C ILE A 38 12.06 -0.52 23.88
N GLY A 39 12.03 -1.48 24.80
CA GLY A 39 11.04 -1.51 25.88
C GLY A 39 9.62 -1.52 25.31
N ASP A 40 8.83 -0.50 25.66
CA ASP A 40 7.45 -0.31 25.18
C ASP A 40 7.36 0.59 23.94
N THR A 41 8.49 0.96 23.32
CA THR A 41 8.55 1.84 22.14
C THR A 41 8.88 1.05 20.88
N ILE A 42 8.03 1.18 19.85
CA ILE A 42 8.30 0.68 18.49
C ILE A 42 8.78 1.85 17.63
N LYS A 43 9.96 1.74 17.05
CA LYS A 43 10.44 2.62 15.98
C LYS A 43 10.18 1.95 14.64
N MET A 44 9.48 2.66 13.77
CA MET A 44 9.11 2.18 12.44
C MET A 44 9.45 3.24 11.41
N ALA A 45 10.23 2.87 10.39
CA ALA A 45 10.37 3.67 9.18
C ALA A 45 9.33 3.21 8.15
N TYR A 46 8.61 4.17 7.59
CA TYR A 46 7.69 3.93 6.49
C TYR A 46 7.89 4.97 5.39
N SER A 47 7.49 4.62 4.18
CA SER A 47 7.27 5.56 3.10
C SER A 47 5.85 5.41 2.59
N ASP A 48 5.33 6.44 1.94
CA ASP A 48 4.00 6.43 1.36
C ASP A 48 4.04 6.75 -0.14
N ASP A 49 3.00 6.28 -0.82
CA ASP A 49 2.67 6.71 -2.17
C ASP A 49 1.77 7.95 -2.09
N GLN A 50 2.38 9.13 -1.93
CA GLN A 50 1.69 10.39 -1.67
C GLN A 50 0.51 10.67 -2.63
N THR A 51 0.66 10.31 -3.91
CA THR A 51 -0.37 10.54 -4.94
C THR A 51 -1.42 9.42 -4.97
N GLY A 52 -1.01 8.17 -4.75
CA GLY A 52 -1.89 7.01 -4.87
C GLY A 52 -2.65 6.65 -3.58
N ILE A 53 -2.13 6.99 -2.39
CA ILE A 53 -2.64 6.48 -1.11
C ILE A 53 -4.01 7.01 -0.70
N VAL A 54 -4.55 8.03 -1.38
CA VAL A 54 -5.87 8.59 -1.04
C VAL A 54 -6.95 8.22 -2.05
N ILE A 55 -6.57 7.57 -3.16
CA ILE A 55 -7.48 7.26 -4.26
C ILE A 55 -8.52 6.21 -3.82
N PRO A 56 -8.13 5.06 -3.23
CA PRO A 56 -9.10 4.08 -2.71
C PRO A 56 -10.04 4.66 -1.65
N GLU A 57 -9.52 5.51 -0.76
CA GLU A 57 -10.22 6.11 0.37
C GLU A 57 -11.29 7.07 -0.12
N ASN A 58 -10.94 7.93 -1.09
CA ASN A 58 -11.89 8.81 -1.75
C ASN A 58 -12.96 8.01 -2.50
N HIS A 59 -12.59 6.91 -3.15
CA HIS A 59 -13.56 6.04 -3.82
C HIS A 59 -14.54 5.37 -2.83
N ILE A 60 -14.05 4.92 -1.66
CA ILE A 60 -14.90 4.40 -0.58
C ILE A 60 -15.83 5.50 -0.04
N LEU A 61 -15.30 6.69 0.20
CA LEU A 61 -16.06 7.83 0.72
C LEU A 61 -17.20 8.22 -0.24
N MET A 62 -16.91 8.32 -1.54
CA MET A 62 -17.92 8.64 -2.56
C MET A 62 -19.03 7.59 -2.61
N GLN A 63 -18.69 6.31 -2.48
CA GLN A 63 -19.68 5.24 -2.40
C GLN A 63 -20.59 5.35 -1.17
N ALA A 64 -20.02 5.72 -0.01
CA ALA A 64 -20.78 5.94 1.21
C ALA A 64 -21.69 7.18 1.08
N MET A 65 -21.18 8.29 0.56
CA MET A 65 -21.94 9.54 0.44
C MET A 65 -23.08 9.45 -0.58
N LEU A 66 -22.82 8.89 -1.77
CA LEU A 66 -23.79 8.89 -2.87
C LEU A 66 -24.78 7.73 -2.81
N PHE A 67 -24.33 6.56 -2.34
CA PHE A 67 -25.13 5.33 -2.39
C PHE A 67 -25.43 4.75 -1.02
N GLN A 68 -24.98 5.39 0.07
CA GLN A 68 -25.18 4.92 1.45
C GLN A 68 -24.68 3.48 1.65
N LYS A 69 -23.65 3.07 0.89
CA LYS A 69 -23.10 1.72 0.97
C LYS A 69 -22.42 1.51 2.33
N PRO A 70 -22.65 0.37 2.98
CA PRO A 70 -21.86 -0.03 4.14
C PRO A 70 -20.36 -0.09 3.79
N TYR A 71 -19.51 0.26 4.76
CA TYR A 71 -18.06 0.27 4.58
C TYR A 71 -17.53 -1.05 4.01
N SER A 72 -18.02 -2.19 4.50
CA SER A 72 -17.58 -3.52 4.05
C SER A 72 -17.85 -3.77 2.56
N GLU A 73 -18.97 -3.27 2.02
CA GLU A 73 -19.29 -3.39 0.60
C GLU A 73 -18.51 -2.39 -0.24
N ALA A 74 -18.43 -1.13 0.19
CA ALA A 74 -17.66 -0.09 -0.49
C ALA A 74 -16.17 -0.44 -0.56
N SER A 75 -15.62 -1.01 0.51
CA SER A 75 -14.25 -1.50 0.60
C SER A 75 -14.02 -2.69 -0.33
N LYS A 76 -14.90 -3.71 -0.35
CA LYS A 76 -14.81 -4.83 -1.29
C LYS A 76 -14.88 -4.39 -2.74
N HIS A 77 -15.75 -3.44 -3.07
CA HIS A 77 -15.85 -2.92 -4.42
C HIS A 77 -14.59 -2.15 -4.82
N THR A 78 -14.07 -1.31 -3.94
CA THR A 78 -12.80 -0.59 -4.14
C THR A 78 -11.66 -1.57 -4.36
N GLU A 79 -11.55 -2.61 -3.53
CA GLU A 79 -10.54 -3.65 -3.67
C GLU A 79 -10.59 -4.34 -5.03
N SER A 80 -11.79 -4.60 -5.57
CA SER A 80 -11.97 -5.21 -6.89
C SER A 80 -11.49 -4.37 -8.07
N LEU A 81 -11.30 -3.06 -7.87
CA LEU A 81 -10.84 -2.11 -8.89
C LEU A 81 -9.36 -1.79 -8.76
N PHE A 82 -8.88 -1.61 -7.51
CA PHE A 82 -7.51 -1.18 -7.24
C PHE A 82 -6.56 -2.34 -6.95
N HIS A 83 -7.08 -3.54 -6.69
CA HIS A 83 -6.32 -4.78 -6.47
C HIS A 83 -5.24 -4.64 -5.37
N MET A 84 -5.55 -3.95 -4.28
CA MET A 84 -4.58 -3.56 -3.26
C MET A 84 -3.89 -4.77 -2.62
N SER A 85 -4.64 -5.83 -2.35
CA SER A 85 -4.14 -7.06 -1.73
C SER A 85 -3.15 -7.79 -2.64
N GLU A 86 -3.44 -7.81 -3.95
CA GLU A 86 -2.55 -8.40 -4.95
C GLU A 86 -1.27 -7.57 -5.08
N LYS A 87 -1.41 -6.25 -5.22
CA LYS A 87 -0.27 -5.32 -5.26
C LYS A 87 0.62 -5.48 -4.03
N LYS A 88 0.00 -5.56 -2.84
CA LYS A 88 0.69 -5.75 -1.57
C LYS A 88 1.51 -7.04 -1.60
N LYS A 89 0.88 -8.16 -1.98
CA LYS A 89 1.54 -9.46 -2.04
C LYS A 89 2.72 -9.44 -3.02
N ALA A 90 2.54 -8.87 -4.20
CA ALA A 90 3.60 -8.74 -5.20
C ALA A 90 4.80 -7.93 -4.68
N LEU A 91 4.56 -6.81 -4.00
CA LEU A 91 5.61 -6.01 -3.38
C LEU A 91 6.30 -6.73 -2.22
N GLU A 92 5.55 -7.43 -1.37
CA GLU A 92 6.10 -8.23 -0.26
C GLU A 92 7.00 -9.37 -0.77
N GLU A 93 6.60 -10.04 -1.84
CA GLU A 93 7.39 -11.10 -2.50
C GLU A 93 8.65 -10.53 -3.15
N PHE A 94 8.53 -9.41 -3.87
CA PHE A 94 9.68 -8.77 -4.54
C PHE A 94 10.74 -8.27 -3.55
N PHE A 95 10.30 -7.74 -2.41
CA PHE A 95 11.17 -7.21 -1.36
C PHE A 95 11.35 -8.14 -0.17
N ALA A 96 11.10 -9.44 -0.33
CA ALA A 96 11.29 -10.45 0.72
C ALA A 96 12.77 -10.55 1.14
N LYS A 97 13.00 -11.09 2.35
CA LYS A 97 14.35 -11.56 2.72
C LYS A 97 14.71 -12.72 1.81
N LYS A 98 15.87 -12.63 1.14
CA LYS A 98 16.49 -13.79 0.50
C LYS A 98 17.12 -14.69 1.57
#